data_AF-A0AAV1SJ54-F1
#
_entry.id   AF-A0AAV1SJ54-F1
#
_cell.length_a   1.000
_cell.length_b   1.000
_cell.length_c   1.000
_cell.angle_alpha   90.00
_cell.angle_beta   90.00
_cell.angle_gamma   90.00
#
_symmetry.space_group_name_H-M   'P 1'
#
loop_
_entity.id
_entity.type
_entity.pdbx_description
1 polymer ?
#
loop_
_entity_poly.entity_id
_entity_poly.type
_entity_poly.pdbx_seq_one_letter_code
_entity_poly.pdbx_strand_id
1 'polypeptide(L)'
;MEPQNFKIFTSTAKTLLQLFLISLLHQITTAKLTDQELDFALSSLRLQGYSLFPNAISTSDLRLQLLNQSTTATSSLSTFTLFSPPDSLLFSLDLASTAPHYTKSLSLHVSPSRLTTSDLRNLTAAASSSGGPYIDSLVPNHRLLVNNSLALLNGTVVGSFLVNRVRVSVPDLFLGSNIAVHGLDGIIVAGFDDRVQDTSFEAATSSPADAIWSADLSSPLTGRTPWRRRNGRNQRKTRRNSDRRRNNRRGRRFNGAHGGGIVGGGTHGDAVTHGAFAKFHHL
;
A
#
# COMPACT_ATOMS: atom_id res chain seq x y z
N MET A 1 46.65 59.02 12.85
CA MET A 1 46.14 58.29 11.67
C MET A 1 46.84 56.95 11.70
N GLU A 2 46.24 55.77 11.83
CA GLU A 2 44.93 55.29 11.43
C GLU A 2 44.78 53.84 11.96
N PRO A 3 43.88 53.55 12.92
CA PRO A 3 43.58 52.16 13.31
C PRO A 3 42.10 51.79 13.12
N GLN A 4 41.38 52.52 12.27
CA GLN A 4 39.93 52.31 12.09
C GLN A 4 39.60 51.25 11.04
N ASN A 5 40.43 51.10 9.99
CA ASN A 5 40.12 50.18 8.90
C ASN A 5 40.18 48.68 9.31
N PHE A 6 41.09 48.29 10.20
CA PHE A 6 41.23 46.87 10.58
C PHE A 6 40.05 46.32 11.41
N LYS A 7 39.38 47.16 12.21
CA LYS A 7 38.18 46.77 12.98
C LYS A 7 36.94 46.60 12.10
N ILE A 8 36.87 47.29 10.97
CA ILE A 8 35.72 47.23 10.06
C ILE A 8 35.72 45.89 9.28
N PHE A 9 36.87 45.46 8.76
CA PHE A 9 36.98 44.21 7.99
C PHE A 9 36.65 42.95 8.79
N THR A 10 37.00 42.91 10.08
CA THR A 10 36.70 41.75 10.94
C THR A 10 35.22 41.69 11.34
N SER A 11 34.52 42.82 11.35
CA SER A 11 33.09 42.90 11.63
C SER A 11 32.25 42.46 10.43
N THR A 12 32.61 42.91 9.23
CA THR A 12 31.91 42.56 7.98
C THR A 12 32.08 41.09 7.60
N ALA A 13 33.25 40.49 7.84
CA ALA A 13 33.47 39.06 7.61
C ALA A 13 32.60 38.19 8.55
N LYS A 14 32.39 38.63 9.79
CA LYS A 14 31.52 37.93 10.76
C LYS A 14 30.05 38.04 10.38
N THR A 15 29.59 39.22 9.93
CA THR A 15 28.19 39.38 9.49
C THR A 15 27.92 38.58 8.21
N LEU A 16 28.86 38.52 7.26
CA LEU A 16 28.74 37.69 6.07
C LEU A 16 28.75 36.19 6.39
N LEU A 17 29.63 35.74 7.29
CA LEU A 17 29.64 34.36 7.77
C LEU A 17 28.33 34.00 8.48
N GLN A 18 27.78 34.92 9.27
CA GLN A 18 26.53 34.72 9.97
C GLN A 18 25.32 34.70 9.01
N LEU A 19 25.29 35.57 8.00
CA LEU A 19 24.28 35.53 6.94
C LEU A 19 24.40 34.24 6.10
N PHE A 20 25.63 33.79 5.82
CA PHE A 20 25.87 32.53 5.13
C PHE A 20 25.40 31.33 5.96
N LEU A 21 25.69 31.30 7.27
CA LEU A 21 25.20 30.27 8.18
C LEU A 21 23.66 30.29 8.31
N ILE A 22 23.05 31.48 8.41
CA ILE A 22 21.58 31.63 8.44
C ILE A 22 20.95 31.19 7.11
N SER A 23 21.60 31.49 5.98
CA SER A 23 21.19 31.04 4.65
C SER A 23 21.34 29.52 4.50
N LEU A 24 22.38 28.92 5.08
CA LEU A 24 22.59 27.47 5.10
C LEU A 24 21.56 26.76 5.99
N LEU A 25 21.12 27.40 7.08
CA LEU A 25 20.01 26.91 7.91
C LEU A 25 18.65 27.02 7.20
N HIS A 26 18.47 27.97 6.29
CA HIS A 26 17.23 28.13 5.50
C HIS A 26 17.05 27.11 4.37
N GLN A 27 18.00 26.21 4.15
CA GLN A 27 17.91 25.19 3.08
C GLN A 27 17.23 23.88 3.52
N ILE A 28 16.79 23.75 4.78
CA ILE A 28 16.01 22.58 5.21
C ILE A 28 14.53 22.87 4.93
N THR A 29 14.18 22.98 3.66
CA THR A 29 12.78 22.79 3.26
C THR A 29 12.49 21.30 3.45
N THR A 30 11.81 20.94 4.54
CA THR A 30 11.30 19.59 4.72
C THR A 30 10.31 19.31 3.59
N ALA A 31 10.72 18.55 2.58
CA ALA A 31 9.87 18.26 1.42
C ALA A 31 8.69 17.40 1.89
N LYS A 32 7.50 17.99 1.81
CA LYS A 32 6.22 17.37 2.12
C LYS A 32 5.56 16.93 0.82
N LEU A 33 4.96 15.75 0.80
CA LEU A 33 4.03 15.38 -0.27
C LEU A 33 2.93 16.44 -0.38
N THR A 34 2.89 17.13 -1.52
CA THR A 34 1.89 18.17 -1.79
C THR A 34 0.63 17.56 -2.39
N ASP A 35 -0.51 18.23 -2.21
CA ASP A 35 -1.77 17.83 -2.82
C ASP A 35 -1.67 17.78 -4.36
N GLN A 36 -0.98 18.77 -4.95
CA GLN A 36 -0.69 18.83 -6.38
C GLN A 36 0.16 17.65 -6.87
N GLU A 37 1.22 17.30 -6.13
CA GLU A 37 2.09 16.16 -6.47
C GLU A 37 1.32 14.83 -6.39
N LEU A 38 0.48 14.67 -5.37
CA LEU A 38 -0.41 13.52 -5.25
C LEU A 38 -1.38 13.47 -6.44
N ASP A 39 -2.01 14.58 -6.82
CA ASP A 39 -2.94 14.62 -7.94
C ASP A 39 -2.27 14.31 -9.29
N PHE A 40 -1.02 14.71 -9.51
CA PHE A 40 -0.26 14.29 -10.69
C PHE A 40 0.05 12.79 -10.69
N ALA A 41 0.40 12.22 -9.54
CA ALA A 41 0.60 10.78 -9.39
C ALA A 41 -0.69 10.00 -9.69
N LEU A 42 -1.81 10.43 -9.12
CA LEU A 42 -3.13 9.83 -9.34
C LEU A 42 -3.61 9.98 -10.80
N SER A 43 -3.31 11.11 -11.44
CA SER A 43 -3.63 11.32 -12.86
C SER A 43 -2.81 10.41 -13.76
N SER A 44 -1.54 10.20 -13.45
CA SER A 44 -0.66 9.30 -14.20
C SER A 44 -1.17 7.85 -14.17
N LEU A 45 -1.69 7.40 -13.02
CA LEU A 45 -2.34 6.09 -12.90
C LEU A 45 -3.56 5.96 -13.80
N ARG A 46 -4.45 6.96 -13.81
CA ARG A 46 -5.65 6.97 -14.66
C ARG A 46 -5.28 6.88 -16.14
N LEU A 47 -4.25 7.61 -16.58
CA LEU A 47 -3.76 7.57 -17.96
C LEU A 47 -3.22 6.20 -18.38
N GLN A 48 -2.76 5.40 -17.43
CA GLN A 48 -2.24 4.03 -17.65
C GLN A 48 -3.30 2.94 -17.42
N GLY A 49 -4.58 3.31 -17.24
CA GLY A 49 -5.67 2.35 -17.08
C GLY A 49 -5.87 1.81 -15.67
N TYR A 50 -5.25 2.43 -14.67
CA TYR A 50 -5.47 2.16 -13.24
C TYR A 50 -6.42 3.22 -12.67
N SER A 51 -7.71 3.15 -12.99
CA SER A 51 -8.67 4.21 -12.64
C SER A 51 -9.29 4.05 -11.25
N LEU A 52 -9.46 2.81 -10.77
CA LEU A 52 -10.17 2.54 -9.53
C LEU A 52 -9.32 2.81 -8.30
N PHE A 53 -8.02 2.51 -8.34
CA PHE A 53 -7.14 2.74 -7.19
C PHE A 53 -6.99 4.23 -6.85
N PRO A 54 -6.76 5.14 -7.83
CA PRO A 54 -6.84 6.58 -7.59
C PRO A 54 -8.17 7.06 -7.01
N ASN A 55 -9.29 6.52 -7.49
CA ASN A 55 -10.60 6.89 -6.97
C ASN A 55 -10.76 6.43 -5.51
N ALA A 56 -10.35 5.21 -5.20
CA ALA A 56 -10.36 4.68 -3.83
C ALA A 56 -9.49 5.52 -2.88
N ILE A 57 -8.33 6.00 -3.32
CA ILE A 57 -7.51 6.95 -2.55
C ILE A 57 -8.26 8.26 -2.36
N SER A 58 -8.81 8.85 -3.42
CA SER A 58 -9.53 10.13 -3.37
C SER A 58 -10.76 10.11 -2.46
N THR A 59 -11.44 8.97 -2.32
CA THR A 59 -12.69 8.86 -1.55
C THR A 59 -12.52 8.22 -0.17
N SER A 60 -11.31 7.83 0.23
CA SER A 60 -11.04 7.22 1.54
C SER A 60 -10.13 8.10 2.39
N ASP A 61 -10.03 7.76 3.67
CA ASP A 61 -9.12 8.43 4.62
C ASP A 61 -7.64 8.29 4.22
N LEU A 62 -7.30 7.43 3.26
CA LEU A 62 -5.94 7.31 2.73
C LEU A 62 -5.42 8.62 2.13
N ARG A 63 -6.24 9.43 1.45
CA ARG A 63 -5.78 10.74 0.96
C ARG A 63 -5.35 11.62 2.13
N LEU A 64 -6.16 11.69 3.18
CA LEU A 64 -5.83 12.46 4.37
C LEU A 64 -4.59 11.89 5.06
N GLN A 65 -4.46 10.57 5.17
CA GLN A 65 -3.30 9.92 5.77
C GLN A 65 -2.00 10.29 5.03
N LEU A 66 -2.01 10.22 3.70
CA LEU A 66 -0.86 10.59 2.85
C LEU A 66 -0.46 12.07 3.03
N LEU A 67 -1.44 12.98 3.14
CA LEU A 67 -1.19 14.41 3.28
C LEU A 67 -0.86 14.85 4.72
N ASN A 68 -1.38 14.15 5.73
CA ASN A 68 -1.25 14.50 7.16
C ASN A 68 -0.11 13.77 7.88
N GLN A 69 0.33 12.59 7.43
CA GLN A 69 1.55 11.98 7.99
C GLN A 69 2.76 12.91 7.81
N SER A 70 2.69 13.80 6.82
CA SER A 70 3.66 14.87 6.60
C SER A 70 3.60 16.06 7.57
N THR A 71 2.64 16.13 8.50
CA THR A 71 2.51 17.25 9.47
C THR A 71 2.91 16.89 10.89
N THR A 72 3.34 15.66 11.16
CA THR A 72 3.75 15.27 12.51
C THR A 72 5.16 15.80 12.83
N ALA A 73 5.28 16.52 13.96
CA ALA A 73 6.37 17.42 14.33
C ALA A 73 7.74 16.79 14.63
N THR A 74 7.94 15.52 14.26
CA THR A 74 9.22 14.82 14.38
C THR A 74 9.81 14.57 13.00
N SER A 75 10.33 15.65 12.39
CA SER A 75 11.39 15.72 11.36
C SER A 75 11.63 14.49 10.45
N SER A 76 10.60 13.84 9.92
CA SER A 76 10.74 12.78 8.92
C SER A 76 10.12 13.24 7.61
N LEU A 77 10.93 13.18 6.55
CA LEU A 77 10.50 13.42 5.19
C LEU A 77 9.40 12.40 4.87
N SER A 78 8.15 12.85 4.72
CA SER A 78 7.04 11.95 4.43
C SER A 78 7.03 11.64 2.95
N THR A 79 7.57 10.46 2.63
CA THR A 79 7.70 9.97 1.27
C THR A 79 6.94 8.66 1.13
N PHE A 80 6.41 8.40 -0.07
CA PHE A 80 5.50 7.28 -0.28
C PHE A 80 5.78 6.54 -1.58
N THR A 81 5.40 5.27 -1.61
CA THR A 81 5.30 4.48 -2.84
C THR A 81 3.91 3.89 -2.96
N LEU A 82 3.27 4.09 -4.11
CA LEU A 82 1.99 3.50 -4.46
C LEU A 82 2.20 2.28 -5.37
N PHE A 83 1.66 1.13 -4.99
CA PHE A 83 1.65 -0.07 -5.81
C PHE A 83 0.24 -0.31 -6.34
N SER A 84 -0.06 0.15 -7.54
CA SER A 84 -1.43 0.16 -8.05
C SER A 84 -1.87 -1.21 -8.60
N PRO A 85 -2.92 -1.85 -8.04
CA PRO A 85 -3.48 -3.09 -8.58
C PRO A 85 -4.32 -2.82 -9.84
N PRO A 86 -4.49 -3.81 -10.75
CA PRO A 86 -5.42 -3.72 -11.87
C PRO A 86 -6.87 -3.48 -11.41
N ASP A 87 -7.61 -2.65 -12.15
CA ASP A 87 -8.99 -2.26 -11.83
C ASP A 87 -9.92 -3.48 -11.65
N SER A 88 -9.79 -4.52 -12.48
CA SER A 88 -10.61 -5.73 -12.37
C SER A 88 -10.47 -6.45 -11.02
N LEU A 89 -9.25 -6.47 -10.46
CA LEU A 89 -8.97 -7.11 -9.18
C LEU A 89 -9.40 -6.23 -8.02
N LEU A 90 -9.23 -4.91 -8.13
CA LEU A 90 -9.69 -3.99 -7.10
C LEU A 90 -11.23 -3.96 -7.01
N PHE A 91 -11.91 -3.99 -8.16
CA PHE A 91 -13.37 -4.13 -8.22
C PHE A 91 -13.85 -5.43 -7.57
N SER A 92 -13.18 -6.56 -7.86
CA SER A 92 -13.52 -7.85 -7.25
C SER A 92 -13.31 -7.84 -5.73
N LEU A 93 -12.26 -7.14 -5.26
CA LEU A 93 -11.98 -6.99 -3.83
C LEU A 93 -13.10 -6.19 -3.13
N ASP A 94 -13.56 -5.10 -3.73
CA ASP A 94 -14.64 -4.26 -3.20
C ASP A 94 -15.94 -5.06 -3.04
N LEU A 95 -16.30 -5.87 -4.04
CA LEU A 95 -17.50 -6.73 -3.98
C LEU A 95 -17.41 -7.85 -2.94
N ALA A 96 -16.20 -8.34 -2.65
CA ALA A 96 -15.99 -9.50 -1.78
C ALA A 96 -15.61 -9.16 -0.34
N SER A 97 -15.28 -7.89 -0.06
CA SER A 97 -14.73 -7.46 1.23
C SER A 97 -15.75 -6.70 2.07
N THR A 98 -15.58 -6.76 3.39
CA THR A 98 -16.15 -5.75 4.27
C THR A 98 -15.38 -4.44 4.10
N ALA A 99 -16.02 -3.30 4.40
CA ALA A 99 -15.37 -1.99 4.36
C ALA A 99 -14.00 -1.94 5.10
N PRO A 100 -13.85 -2.42 6.35
CA PRO A 100 -12.55 -2.40 7.02
C PRO A 100 -11.51 -3.29 6.34
N HIS A 101 -11.92 -4.43 5.78
CA HIS A 101 -11.02 -5.32 5.05
C HIS A 101 -10.55 -4.71 3.72
N TYR A 102 -11.46 -4.02 3.01
CA TYR A 102 -11.16 -3.28 1.80
C TYR A 102 -10.15 -2.16 2.08
N THR A 103 -10.42 -1.29 3.06
CA THR A 103 -9.52 -0.17 3.41
C THR A 103 -8.16 -0.67 3.87
N LYS A 104 -8.11 -1.72 4.72
CA LYS A 104 -6.83 -2.31 5.13
C LYS A 104 -6.04 -2.88 3.95
N SER A 105 -6.72 -3.51 3.00
CA SER A 105 -6.09 -4.01 1.77
C SER A 105 -5.55 -2.85 0.92
N LEU A 106 -6.28 -1.73 0.79
CA LEU A 106 -5.75 -0.52 0.13
C LEU A 106 -4.47 0.01 0.81
N SER A 107 -4.43 0.01 2.15
CA SER A 107 -3.24 0.44 2.90
C SER A 107 -2.01 -0.45 2.67
N LEU A 108 -2.18 -1.73 2.29
CA LEU A 108 -1.07 -2.61 1.91
C LEU A 108 -0.42 -2.20 0.59
N HIS A 109 -1.15 -1.47 -0.26
CA HIS A 109 -0.64 -0.96 -1.53
C HIS A 109 0.15 0.35 -1.39
N VAL A 110 0.39 0.80 -0.15
CA VAL A 110 1.13 2.04 0.13
C VAL A 110 2.28 1.75 1.08
N SER A 111 3.49 2.17 0.69
CA SER A 111 4.69 2.13 1.55
C SER A 111 5.03 3.55 2.05
N PRO A 112 5.41 3.74 3.33
CA PRO A 112 5.85 5.02 3.88
C PRO A 112 7.34 5.29 3.55
N SER A 113 7.73 4.98 2.32
CA SER A 113 9.07 5.26 1.78
C SER A 113 8.91 5.42 0.28
N ARG A 114 9.60 6.42 -0.31
CA ARG A 114 9.68 6.55 -1.76
C ARG A 114 10.76 5.61 -2.29
N LEU A 115 10.32 4.65 -3.11
CA LEU A 115 11.14 3.59 -3.65
C LEU A 115 11.05 3.66 -5.17
N THR A 116 12.18 3.86 -5.84
CA THR A 116 12.30 3.69 -7.28
C THR A 116 12.56 2.23 -7.63
N THR A 117 12.48 1.90 -8.91
CA THR A 117 12.87 0.57 -9.41
C THR A 117 14.33 0.22 -9.06
N SER A 118 15.22 1.22 -9.05
CA SER A 118 16.60 1.06 -8.61
C SER A 118 16.69 0.73 -7.12
N ASP A 119 15.87 1.36 -6.29
CA ASP A 119 15.83 1.08 -4.85
C ASP A 119 15.30 -0.33 -4.56
N LEU A 120 14.23 -0.74 -5.26
CA LEU A 120 13.70 -2.11 -5.17
C LEU A 120 14.75 -3.15 -5.58
N ARG A 121 15.54 -2.88 -6.62
CA ARG A 121 16.67 -3.73 -7.02
C ARG A 121 17.74 -3.79 -5.93
N ASN A 122 18.14 -2.65 -5.38
CA ASN A 122 19.16 -2.58 -4.35
C ASN A 122 18.73 -3.30 -3.06
N LEU A 123 17.45 -3.23 -2.68
CA LEU A 123 16.90 -3.97 -1.54
C LEU A 123 17.09 -5.48 -1.68
N THR A 124 16.84 -6.03 -2.88
CA THR A 124 17.03 -7.46 -3.12
C THR A 124 18.51 -7.88 -3.12
N ALA A 125 19.42 -6.98 -3.50
CA ALA A 125 20.86 -7.22 -3.52
C ALA A 125 21.49 -7.09 -2.11
N ALA A 126 21.00 -6.15 -1.29
CA ALA A 126 21.48 -5.89 0.07
C ALA A 126 20.84 -6.80 1.14
N ALA A 127 19.90 -7.67 0.75
CA ALA A 127 19.17 -8.59 1.63
C ALA A 127 20.08 -9.48 2.50
N SER A 128 21.35 -9.66 2.14
CA SER A 128 22.35 -10.40 2.92
C SER A 128 22.94 -9.65 4.12
N SER A 129 22.74 -8.33 4.25
CA SER A 129 23.42 -7.50 5.27
C SER A 129 22.51 -6.67 6.19
N SER A 130 21.24 -6.46 5.85
CA SER A 130 20.34 -5.61 6.68
C SER A 130 18.88 -6.04 6.58
N GLY A 131 18.32 -6.64 7.64
CA GLY A 131 16.86 -6.76 7.85
C GLY A 131 16.03 -7.59 6.85
N GLY A 132 16.63 -8.10 5.77
CA GLY A 132 15.97 -8.82 4.68
C GLY A 132 15.33 -7.87 3.64
N PRO A 133 14.86 -8.39 2.48
CA PRO A 133 14.34 -7.58 1.40
C PRO A 133 12.87 -7.22 1.67
N TYR A 134 12.63 -6.44 2.71
CA TYR A 134 11.30 -6.07 3.16
C TYR A 134 11.07 -4.56 3.06
N ILE A 135 9.84 -4.19 2.74
CA ILE A 135 9.37 -2.80 2.76
C ILE A 135 8.19 -2.70 3.71
N ASP A 136 8.13 -1.64 4.52
CA ASP A 136 6.97 -1.40 5.37
C ASP A 136 5.77 -0.96 4.51
N SER A 137 4.55 -1.21 5.02
CA SER A 137 3.30 -0.71 4.45
C SER A 137 2.60 0.24 5.42
N LEU A 138 1.54 0.93 4.99
CA LEU A 138 0.72 1.74 5.89
C LEU A 138 -0.12 0.91 6.87
N VAL A 139 -0.17 -0.42 6.71
CA VAL A 139 -0.72 -1.31 7.73
C VAL A 139 0.31 -1.50 8.84
N PRO A 140 -0.02 -1.17 10.11
CA PRO A 140 0.91 -1.31 11.23
C PRO A 140 1.49 -2.72 11.34
N ASN A 141 2.79 -2.81 11.61
CA ASN A 141 3.53 -4.05 11.78
C ASN A 141 3.48 -5.00 10.56
N HIS A 142 3.10 -4.51 9.38
CA HIS A 142 3.02 -5.32 8.17
C HIS A 142 4.10 -4.93 7.18
N ARG A 143 4.88 -5.93 6.76
CA ARG A 143 5.99 -5.81 5.81
C ARG A 143 5.71 -6.60 4.53
N LEU A 144 6.05 -6.01 3.39
CA LEU A 144 5.94 -6.63 2.08
C LEU A 144 7.31 -7.17 1.68
N LEU A 145 7.35 -8.43 1.27
CA LEU A 145 8.55 -9.08 0.78
C LEU A 145 8.83 -8.64 -0.67
N VAL A 146 10.05 -8.22 -0.97
CA VAL A 146 10.51 -7.85 -2.32
C VAL A 146 11.45 -8.93 -2.85
N ASN A 147 11.13 -9.50 -4.01
CA ASN A 147 11.97 -10.51 -4.65
C ASN A 147 12.30 -10.12 -6.08
N ASN A 148 13.50 -10.49 -6.54
CA ASN A 148 13.81 -10.47 -7.96
C ASN A 148 13.00 -11.54 -8.70
N SER A 149 12.59 -11.20 -9.91
CA SER A 149 11.88 -12.09 -10.82
C SER A 149 12.35 -11.85 -12.26
N LEU A 150 11.93 -12.72 -13.15
CA LEU A 150 12.15 -12.61 -14.59
C LEU A 150 10.78 -12.49 -15.26
N ALA A 151 10.67 -11.57 -16.20
CA ALA A 151 9.48 -11.39 -17.01
C ALA A 151 9.81 -11.55 -18.49
N LEU A 152 8.91 -12.19 -19.24
CA LEU A 152 9.02 -12.26 -20.69
C LEU A 152 8.32 -11.05 -21.30
N LEU A 153 9.06 -10.16 -21.94
CA LEU A 153 8.53 -9.00 -22.66
C LEU A 153 8.96 -9.12 -24.12
N ASN A 154 7.99 -9.25 -25.03
CA ASN A 154 8.22 -9.38 -26.47
C ASN A 154 9.26 -10.46 -26.84
N GLY A 155 9.20 -11.62 -26.17
CA GLY A 155 10.13 -12.73 -26.41
C GLY A 155 11.51 -12.58 -25.74
N THR A 156 11.78 -11.46 -25.06
CA THR A 156 13.02 -11.23 -24.32
C THR A 156 12.79 -11.37 -22.82
N VAL A 157 13.71 -12.06 -22.13
CA VAL A 157 13.67 -12.16 -20.66
C VAL A 157 14.28 -10.91 -20.05
N VAL A 158 13.47 -10.15 -19.32
CA VAL A 158 13.86 -8.90 -18.66
C VAL A 158 13.72 -9.07 -17.14
N GLY A 159 14.62 -8.44 -16.38
CA GLY A 159 14.50 -8.41 -14.92
C GLY A 159 13.21 -7.71 -14.47
N SER A 160 12.54 -8.29 -13.48
CA SER A 160 11.31 -7.79 -12.88
C SER A 160 11.36 -7.99 -11.36
N PHE A 161 10.32 -7.55 -10.65
CA PHE A 161 10.25 -7.59 -9.20
C PHE A 161 8.89 -8.12 -8.77
N LEU A 162 8.87 -8.85 -7.66
CA LEU A 162 7.65 -9.21 -6.95
C LEU A 162 7.59 -8.42 -5.65
N VAL A 163 6.46 -7.78 -5.39
CA VAL A 163 6.11 -7.21 -4.09
C VAL A 163 5.01 -8.09 -3.50
N ASN A 164 5.32 -8.76 -2.39
CA ASN A 164 4.48 -9.76 -1.76
C ASN A 164 3.90 -10.79 -2.76
N ARG A 165 4.78 -11.35 -3.60
CA ARG A 165 4.46 -12.32 -4.69
C ARG A 165 3.66 -11.74 -5.87
N VAL A 166 3.33 -10.45 -5.84
CA VAL A 166 2.67 -9.75 -6.95
C VAL A 166 3.71 -9.07 -7.83
N ARG A 167 3.68 -9.33 -9.14
CA ARG A 167 4.62 -8.73 -10.08
C ARG A 167 4.38 -7.23 -10.26
N VAL A 168 5.48 -6.47 -10.22
CA VAL A 168 5.53 -5.09 -10.69
C VAL A 168 5.66 -5.11 -12.21
N SER A 169 4.61 -4.65 -12.89
CA SER A 169 4.49 -4.71 -14.36
C SER A 169 4.78 -3.39 -15.03
N VAL A 170 4.45 -2.28 -14.38
CA VAL A 170 4.79 -0.93 -14.84
C VAL A 170 5.68 -0.27 -13.77
N PRO A 171 7.00 -0.53 -13.81
CA PRO A 171 7.95 0.15 -12.93
C PRO A 171 7.97 1.66 -13.19
N ASP A 172 8.30 2.44 -12.16
CA ASP A 172 8.44 3.91 -12.20
C ASP A 172 7.36 4.66 -13.01
N LEU A 173 6.09 4.24 -12.89
CA LEU A 173 4.95 4.82 -13.61
C LEU A 173 4.85 6.34 -13.39
N PHE A 174 5.14 6.79 -12.17
CA PHE A 174 5.32 8.19 -11.83
C PHE A 174 6.41 8.33 -10.77
N LEU A 175 7.28 9.31 -10.94
CA LEU A 175 8.32 9.67 -9.98
C LEU A 175 8.21 11.15 -9.64
N GLY A 176 7.59 11.45 -8.51
CA GLY A 176 7.63 12.76 -7.87
C GLY A 176 8.87 12.90 -6.98
N SER A 177 8.99 14.03 -6.29
CA SER A 177 10.00 14.27 -5.26
C SER A 177 9.74 13.44 -4.01
N ASN A 178 8.48 13.31 -3.60
CA ASN A 178 8.08 12.63 -2.36
C ASN A 178 7.22 11.40 -2.61
N ILE A 179 6.86 11.10 -3.85
CA ILE A 179 6.04 9.94 -4.19
C ILE A 179 6.62 9.17 -5.38
N ALA A 180 6.58 7.85 -5.31
CA ALA A 180 6.81 6.96 -6.44
C ALA A 180 5.55 6.13 -6.69
N VAL A 181 5.34 5.73 -7.94
CA VAL A 181 4.20 4.90 -8.33
C VAL A 181 4.66 3.76 -9.22
N HIS A 182 4.14 2.57 -8.95
CA HIS A 182 4.35 1.38 -9.75
C HIS A 182 3.01 0.70 -10.06
N GLY A 183 2.86 0.17 -11.26
CA GLY A 183 1.74 -0.69 -11.63
C GLY A 183 2.03 -2.16 -11.30
N LEU A 184 1.01 -2.87 -10.81
CA LEU A 184 1.05 -4.30 -10.52
C LEU A 184 0.26 -5.10 -11.57
N ASP A 185 0.60 -6.38 -11.72
CA ASP A 185 -0.21 -7.39 -12.45
C ASP A 185 -1.22 -8.13 -11.55
N GLY A 186 -1.22 -7.82 -10.27
CA GLY A 186 -2.06 -8.48 -9.27
C GLY A 186 -2.47 -7.53 -8.15
N ILE A 187 -2.99 -8.10 -7.07
CA ILE A 187 -3.47 -7.34 -5.91
C ILE A 187 -2.90 -7.92 -4.62
N ILE A 188 -2.59 -7.05 -3.66
CA ILE A 188 -2.10 -7.42 -2.33
C ILE A 188 -3.30 -7.29 -1.38
N VAL A 189 -3.75 -8.42 -0.83
CA VAL A 189 -4.96 -8.48 -0.02
C VAL A 189 -4.59 -8.70 1.44
N ALA A 190 -5.29 -8.02 2.35
CA ALA A 190 -5.13 -8.26 3.77
C ALA A 190 -5.54 -9.69 4.14
N GLY A 191 -4.84 -10.28 5.12
CA GLY A 191 -5.31 -11.52 5.73
C GLY A 191 -6.58 -11.25 6.56
N PHE A 192 -7.46 -12.26 6.64
CA PHE A 192 -8.66 -12.22 7.48
C PHE A 192 -8.36 -12.35 8.99
N ASP A 193 -7.13 -12.70 9.36
CA ASP A 193 -6.71 -13.01 10.74
C ASP A 193 -6.02 -11.84 11.47
N ASP A 194 -6.62 -10.65 11.43
CA ASP A 194 -6.38 -9.67 12.50
C ASP A 194 -7.44 -9.87 13.57
N ARG A 195 -7.27 -10.92 14.38
CA ARG A 195 -7.90 -10.91 15.70
C ARG A 195 -7.27 -9.76 16.46
N VAL A 196 -8.05 -8.69 16.59
CA VAL A 196 -7.90 -7.65 17.59
C VAL A 196 -7.34 -8.28 18.86
N GLN A 197 -6.08 -8.02 19.17
CA GLN A 197 -5.60 -8.18 20.54
C GLN A 197 -6.29 -7.06 21.33
N ASP A 198 -7.52 -7.35 21.74
CA ASP A 198 -8.19 -6.62 22.79
C ASP A 198 -7.39 -6.90 24.07
N THR A 199 -6.32 -6.13 24.27
CA THR A 199 -5.63 -6.03 25.56
C THR A 199 -6.49 -5.35 26.63
N SER A 200 -7.78 -5.15 26.37
CA SER A 200 -8.76 -4.53 27.26
C SER A 200 -9.38 -5.52 28.26
N PHE A 201 -9.04 -6.82 28.23
CA PHE A 201 -9.57 -7.81 29.19
C PHE A 201 -8.59 -8.32 30.26
N GLU A 202 -7.32 -7.90 30.28
CA GLU A 202 -6.39 -8.27 31.37
C GLU A 202 -6.18 -7.18 32.44
N ALA A 203 -6.85 -6.03 32.34
CA ALA A 203 -6.79 -4.99 33.38
C ALA A 203 -7.81 -5.17 34.52
N ALA A 204 -8.59 -6.25 34.54
CA ALA A 204 -9.67 -6.46 35.52
C ALA A 204 -9.39 -7.54 36.59
N THR A 205 -8.22 -8.18 36.60
CA THR A 205 -7.90 -9.26 37.57
C THR A 205 -6.68 -9.00 38.45
N SER A 206 -6.23 -7.75 38.58
CA SER A 206 -5.30 -7.36 39.64
C SER A 206 -5.97 -6.36 40.60
N SER A 207 -6.78 -6.88 41.51
CA SER A 207 -7.03 -6.21 42.80
C SER A 207 -6.52 -7.13 43.91
N PRO A 208 -5.73 -6.63 44.87
CA PRO A 208 -5.21 -7.44 45.96
C PRO A 208 -6.36 -7.84 46.88
N ALA A 209 -6.53 -9.14 47.08
CA ALA A 209 -7.23 -9.66 48.24
C ALA A 209 -6.39 -9.26 49.47
N ASP A 210 -6.84 -8.28 50.24
CA ASP A 210 -6.64 -8.14 51.69
C ASP A 210 -7.20 -6.79 52.18
N ALA A 211 -8.49 -6.77 52.53
CA ALA A 211 -9.08 -5.77 53.43
C ALA A 211 -10.39 -6.32 54.00
N ILE A 212 -10.26 -7.31 54.89
CA ILE A 212 -11.32 -7.85 55.73
C ILE A 212 -11.23 -7.15 57.10
N TRP A 213 -12.35 -6.55 57.51
CA TRP A 213 -12.72 -6.04 58.86
C TRP A 213 -12.45 -4.56 59.20
N SER A 214 -13.53 -3.78 59.22
CA SER A 214 -14.10 -3.09 60.40
C SER A 214 -15.42 -2.43 59.96
N ALA A 215 -16.56 -2.97 60.38
CA ALA A 215 -17.33 -2.55 61.56
C ALA A 215 -18.33 -1.40 61.25
N ASP A 216 -19.60 -1.82 61.23
CA ASP A 216 -20.75 -1.25 61.93
C ASP A 216 -21.50 0.05 61.51
N LEU A 217 -22.82 -0.14 61.57
CA LEU A 217 -23.92 0.81 61.87
C LEU A 217 -24.33 1.83 60.80
N SER A 218 -25.44 1.53 60.10
CA SER A 218 -26.78 2.14 60.32
C SER A 218 -27.67 2.12 59.05
N SER A 219 -28.84 1.47 59.19
CA SER A 219 -30.04 1.61 58.32
C SER A 219 -30.78 2.94 58.68
N PRO A 220 -31.79 3.50 57.93
CA PRO A 220 -32.91 2.73 57.31
C PRO A 220 -33.70 3.33 56.09
N LEU A 221 -34.66 2.51 55.60
CA LEU A 221 -35.91 2.83 54.82
C LEU A 221 -35.74 3.25 53.34
N THR A 222 -36.35 2.67 52.30
CA THR A 222 -37.70 2.13 52.02
C THR A 222 -37.58 1.20 50.77
N GLY A 223 -38.29 0.08 50.60
CA GLY A 223 -39.66 0.01 50.07
C GLY A 223 -39.85 -1.02 48.93
N ARG A 224 -40.44 -2.18 49.27
CA ARG A 224 -41.43 -3.01 48.53
C ARG A 224 -41.26 -3.46 47.04
N THR A 225 -40.98 -4.78 46.87
CA THR A 225 -41.75 -5.86 46.14
C THR A 225 -41.75 -5.92 44.56
N PRO A 226 -42.17 -7.05 43.88
CA PRO A 226 -41.25 -8.10 43.37
C PRO A 226 -41.59 -8.65 41.94
N TRP A 227 -40.93 -9.77 41.55
CA TRP A 227 -41.27 -10.78 40.50
C TRP A 227 -40.82 -10.56 39.04
N ARG A 228 -39.85 -11.38 38.59
CA ARG A 228 -40.10 -12.43 37.57
C ARG A 228 -38.97 -13.46 37.49
N ARG A 229 -39.24 -14.68 37.95
CA ARG A 229 -38.51 -15.91 37.61
C ARG A 229 -38.71 -16.25 36.13
N ARG A 230 -37.63 -16.59 35.42
CA ARG A 230 -37.72 -17.54 34.30
C ARG A 230 -36.49 -18.45 34.27
N ASN A 231 -36.64 -19.60 34.91
CA ASN A 231 -35.82 -20.80 34.71
C ASN A 231 -36.34 -21.56 33.50
N GLY A 232 -35.44 -22.12 32.69
CA GLY A 232 -35.77 -23.09 31.63
C GLY A 232 -34.56 -23.32 30.72
N ARG A 233 -33.57 -24.08 31.18
CA ARG A 233 -33.35 -25.51 30.87
C ARG A 233 -32.92 -25.80 29.41
N ASN A 234 -31.62 -26.07 29.32
CA ASN A 234 -30.93 -27.00 28.43
C ASN A 234 -31.80 -28.10 27.80
N GLN A 235 -31.67 -28.30 26.49
CA GLN A 235 -31.62 -29.64 25.90
C GLN A 235 -30.61 -29.72 24.76
N ARG A 236 -29.58 -30.55 25.00
CA ARG A 236 -28.72 -31.19 24.00
C ARG A 236 -29.57 -32.05 23.04
N LYS A 237 -29.28 -32.03 21.74
CA LYS A 237 -29.29 -33.24 20.90
C LYS A 237 -28.17 -33.21 19.87
N THR A 238 -27.12 -33.94 20.20
CA THR A 238 -26.19 -34.62 19.28
C THR A 238 -26.91 -35.70 18.47
N ARG A 239 -26.60 -35.84 17.18
CA ARG A 239 -26.31 -37.12 16.45
C ARG A 239 -26.22 -36.86 14.93
N ARG A 240 -25.07 -37.16 14.33
CA ARG A 240 -24.76 -38.33 13.45
C ARG A 240 -25.44 -38.24 12.08
N ASN A 241 -24.70 -38.10 10.98
CA ASN A 241 -23.83 -39.09 10.30
C ASN A 241 -24.56 -39.64 9.06
N SER A 242 -24.02 -39.39 7.86
CA SER A 242 -23.91 -40.38 6.77
C SER A 242 -23.54 -39.73 5.44
N ASP A 243 -22.32 -40.03 4.98
CA ASP A 243 -21.96 -40.51 3.65
C ASP A 243 -23.01 -40.44 2.52
N ARG A 244 -22.58 -39.96 1.33
CA ARG A 244 -22.60 -40.78 0.10
C ARG A 244 -22.02 -40.08 -1.14
N ARG A 245 -21.02 -40.78 -1.72
CA ARG A 245 -20.80 -41.07 -3.16
C ARG A 245 -20.51 -39.90 -4.12
N ARG A 246 -19.28 -39.84 -4.65
CA ARG A 246 -18.83 -40.43 -5.95
C ARG A 246 -19.72 -40.05 -7.14
N ASN A 247 -19.13 -39.42 -8.16
CA ASN A 247 -19.16 -39.94 -9.53
C ASN A 247 -18.06 -39.32 -10.41
N ASN A 248 -17.17 -40.20 -10.89
CA ASN A 248 -16.30 -40.02 -12.03
C ASN A 248 -17.14 -39.97 -13.32
N ARG A 249 -16.79 -39.09 -14.27
CA ARG A 249 -17.08 -39.31 -15.69
C ARG A 249 -15.80 -39.18 -16.51
N ARG A 250 -15.37 -40.34 -17.03
CA ARG A 250 -14.49 -40.51 -18.19
C ARG A 250 -15.29 -40.32 -19.48
N GLY A 251 -14.61 -39.80 -20.51
CA GLY A 251 -15.00 -39.81 -21.92
C GLY A 251 -14.47 -38.54 -22.59
N ARG A 252 -13.84 -38.52 -23.76
CA ARG A 252 -13.67 -39.54 -24.80
C ARG A 252 -12.55 -39.03 -25.73
N ARG A 253 -11.70 -39.94 -26.19
CA ARG A 253 -10.73 -39.71 -27.29
C ARG A 253 -11.48 -39.53 -28.61
N PHE A 254 -10.96 -38.65 -29.48
CA PHE A 254 -11.07 -38.80 -30.92
C PHE A 254 -9.69 -38.56 -31.55
N ASN A 255 -9.20 -39.60 -32.23
CA ASN A 255 -8.16 -39.53 -33.24
C ASN A 255 -8.82 -39.11 -34.56
N GLY A 256 -8.12 -38.30 -35.35
CA GLY A 256 -8.44 -38.02 -36.74
C GLY A 256 -7.24 -37.38 -37.43
N ALA A 257 -6.43 -38.21 -38.06
CA ALA A 257 -5.39 -37.81 -39.00
C ALA A 257 -6.01 -37.57 -40.39
N HIS A 258 -5.49 -36.62 -41.18
CA HIS A 258 -5.13 -36.78 -42.60
C HIS A 258 -4.77 -35.46 -43.29
N GLY A 259 -3.69 -35.53 -44.10
CA GLY A 259 -3.41 -34.71 -45.29
C GLY A 259 -2.92 -33.28 -45.03
N GLY A 260 -1.82 -32.77 -45.57
CA GLY A 260 -1.14 -33.05 -46.84
C GLY A 260 -1.32 -31.85 -47.76
N GLY A 261 -0.24 -31.15 -48.12
CA GLY A 261 -0.29 -30.10 -49.14
C GLY A 261 0.81 -29.05 -49.05
N ILE A 262 1.89 -29.26 -49.80
CA ILE A 262 2.89 -28.26 -50.20
C ILE A 262 2.41 -27.66 -51.54
N VAL A 263 2.22 -26.35 -51.62
CA VAL A 263 2.30 -25.46 -52.81
C VAL A 263 2.38 -24.02 -52.23
N GLY A 264 3.24 -23.06 -52.58
CA GLY A 264 4.03 -22.84 -53.78
C GLY A 264 3.55 -21.55 -54.49
N GLY A 265 4.19 -20.40 -54.19
CA GLY A 265 4.32 -19.26 -55.11
C GLY A 265 3.24 -18.17 -55.11
N GLY A 266 3.69 -16.93 -55.38
CA GLY A 266 2.85 -15.93 -56.05
C GLY A 266 2.81 -14.53 -55.45
N THR A 267 3.79 -13.72 -55.83
CA THR A 267 3.83 -12.24 -55.95
C THR A 267 2.50 -11.54 -56.23
N HIS A 268 2.30 -10.34 -55.66
CA HIS A 268 1.80 -9.05 -56.21
C HIS A 268 1.51 -8.18 -54.97
N GLY A 269 2.16 -7.04 -54.72
CA GLY A 269 2.28 -5.90 -55.61
C GLY A 269 1.03 -5.05 -55.46
N ASP A 270 1.02 -4.11 -54.50
CA ASP A 270 0.34 -2.82 -54.69
C ASP A 270 0.81 -1.80 -53.65
N ALA A 271 1.46 -0.78 -54.18
CA ALA A 271 1.75 0.48 -53.52
C ALA A 271 0.53 1.39 -53.71
N VAL A 272 0.04 2.00 -52.63
CA VAL A 272 -0.71 3.26 -52.73
C VAL A 272 -0.17 4.23 -51.68
N THR A 273 0.29 5.35 -52.21
CA THR A 273 0.82 6.56 -51.59
C THR A 273 -0.30 7.48 -51.06
N HIS A 274 0.15 8.51 -50.33
CA HIS A 274 -0.56 9.73 -49.87
C HIS A 274 -1.35 9.61 -48.56
N GLY A 275 -1.21 10.49 -47.56
CA GLY A 275 -0.42 11.72 -47.46
C GLY A 275 -0.78 12.53 -46.20
N ALA A 276 0.00 13.60 -46.01
CA ALA A 276 -0.24 14.84 -45.23
C ALA A 276 -0.44 14.76 -43.69
N PHE A 277 0.44 15.35 -42.86
CA PHE A 277 0.69 16.79 -42.57
C PHE A 277 -0.40 17.50 -41.75
N ALA A 278 -0.06 17.83 -40.49
CA ALA A 278 -0.29 19.09 -39.75
C ALA A 278 0.06 18.78 -38.27
N LYS A 279 1.08 19.31 -37.59
CA LYS A 279 1.62 20.67 -37.43
C LYS A 279 0.57 21.67 -36.90
N PHE A 280 0.50 21.79 -35.57
CA PHE A 280 0.06 23.02 -34.90
C PHE A 280 1.04 23.36 -33.79
N HIS A 281 1.58 24.57 -33.88
CA HIS A 281 2.37 25.27 -32.88
C HIS A 281 1.66 26.61 -32.62
N HIS A 282 1.69 27.03 -31.35
CA HIS A 282 1.52 28.38 -30.81
C HIS A 282 0.20 29.13 -31.06
N LEU A 283 -0.51 29.42 -29.96
CA LEU A 283 -0.34 30.69 -29.22
C LEU A 283 -0.27 30.40 -27.72
#